data_AF-E1KTG2-F1
#
_entry.id   AF-E1KTG2-F1
#
_cell.length_a   1.000
_cell.length_b   1.000
_cell.length_c   1.000
_cell.angle_alpha   90.00
_cell.angle_beta   90.00
_cell.angle_gamma   90.00
#
_symmetry.space_group_name_H-M   'P 1'
#
loop_
_entity.id
_entity.type
_entity.pdbx_description
1 polymer ?
#
loop_
_entity_poly.entity_id
_entity_poly.type
_entity_poly.pdbx_seq_one_letter_code
_entity_poly.pdbx_strand_id
1 'polypeptide(L)' 'MGKSFAMVNAYVGNHRQPSLDMIAQIADILQVEPIDLIVFVDKKVKN' A
#
# COMPACT_ATOMS: atom_id res chain seq x y z
N MET A 1 -2.82 -7.32 11.85
CA MET A 1 -3.42 -6.12 11.20
C MET A 1 -4.96 -6.00 11.27
N GLY A 2 -5.73 -7.06 11.59
CA GLY A 2 -7.18 -6.95 11.85
C GLY A 2 -8.01 -6.29 10.73
N LYS A 3 -7.53 -6.31 9.48
CA LYS A 3 -8.23 -5.75 8.32
C LYS A 3 -9.06 -6.84 7.68
N SER A 4 -10.24 -6.48 7.19
CA SER A 4 -11.05 -7.40 6.40
C SER A 4 -10.37 -7.70 5.06
N PHE A 5 -10.68 -8.87 4.50
CA PHE A 5 -10.24 -9.26 3.16
C PHE A 5 -10.59 -8.21 2.11
N ALA A 6 -11.79 -7.63 2.19
CA ALA A 6 -12.23 -6.56 1.31
C ALA A 6 -11.34 -5.31 1.40
N MET A 7 -10.87 -4.96 2.59
CA MET A 7 -9.98 -3.80 2.78
C MET A 7 -8.59 -4.05 2.20
N VAL A 8 -8.04 -5.26 2.37
CA VAL A 8 -6.76 -5.65 1.75
C VAL A 8 -6.87 -5.63 0.23
N ASN A 9 -7.96 -6.16 -0.34
CA ASN A 9 -8.19 -6.13 -1.79
C ASN A 9 -8.29 -4.70 -2.34
N ALA A 10 -8.90 -3.77 -1.59
CA ALA A 10 -8.97 -2.38 -1.99
C ALA A 10 -7.59 -1.71 -2.06
N TYR A 11 -6.64 -2.10 -1.18
CA TYR A 11 -5.26 -1.64 -1.22
C TYR A 11 -4.53 -2.16 -2.46
N VAL A 12 -4.61 -3.46 -2.71
CA VAL A 12 -3.96 -4.10 -3.87
C VAL A 12 -4.53 -3.58 -5.20
N GLY A 13 -5.84 -3.34 -5.26
CA GLY A 13 -6.51 -2.79 -6.44
C GLY A 13 -6.36 -1.28 -6.63
N ASN A 14 -5.57 -0.59 -5.78
CA ASN A 14 -5.41 0.87 -5.81
C ASN A 14 -6.76 1.64 -5.74
N HIS A 15 -7.80 1.02 -5.20
CA HIS A 15 -9.10 1.66 -4.96
C HIS A 15 -9.06 2.50 -3.68
N ARG A 16 -8.17 2.13 -2.75
CA ARG A 16 -7.87 2.86 -1.53
C ARG A 16 -6.39 2.73 -1.21
N GLN A 17 -5.77 3.81 -0.75
CA GLN A 17 -4.40 3.73 -0.25
C GLN A 17 -4.39 3.36 1.25
N PRO A 18 -3.47 2.50 1.71
CA PRO A 18 -3.23 2.29 3.13
C PRO A 18 -2.73 3.58 3.79
N SER A 19 -2.99 3.76 5.10
CA SER A 19 -2.41 4.87 5.86
C SER A 19 -0.89 4.67 6.06
N LEU A 20 -0.17 5.74 6.38
CA LEU A 20 1.26 5.67 6.67
C LEU A 20 1.57 4.68 7.81
N ASP A 21 0.78 4.69 8.89
CA ASP A 21 0.93 3.73 10.00
C ASP A 21 0.76 2.27 9.54
N MET A 22 -0.09 2.07 8.54
CA MET A 22 -0.32 0.74 7.98
C MET A 22 0.85 0.32 7.10
N ILE A 23 1.36 1.23 6.28
CA ILE A 23 2.57 1.00 5.47
C ILE A 23 3.76 0.68 6.38
N ALA A 24 3.94 1.40 7.49
CA ALA A 24 5.01 1.13 8.46
C ALA A 24 4.90 -0.27 9.07
N GLN A 25 3.70 -0.71 9.45
CA GLN A 25 3.48 -2.08 9.94
C GLN A 25 3.73 -3.14 8.87
N ILE A 26 3.41 -2.86 7.59
CA ILE A 26 3.71 -3.79 6.48
C ILE A 26 5.23 -3.86 6.27
N ALA A 27 5.92 -2.72 6.32
CA ALA A 27 7.36 -2.62 6.14
C ALA A 27 8.13 -3.40 7.22
N ASP A 28 7.70 -3.31 8.48
CA ASP A 28 8.25 -4.08 9.61
C ASP A 28 8.14 -5.61 9.37
N ILE A 29 6.99 -6.08 8.90
CA ILE A 29 6.77 -7.49 8.56
C ILE A 29 7.66 -7.95 7.39
N LEU A 30 7.83 -7.09 6.39
CA LEU A 30 8.61 -7.38 5.19
C LEU A 30 10.12 -7.14 5.37
N GLN A 31 10.54 -6.57 6.51
CA GLN A 31 11.93 -6.16 6.78
C GLN A 31 12.51 -5.23 5.71
N VAL A 32 11.72 -4.25 5.28
CA VAL A 32 12.11 -3.19 4.32
C VAL A 32 11.83 -1.82 4.92
N GLU A 33 12.35 -0.75 4.31
CA GLU A 33 12.02 0.60 4.76
C GLU A 33 10.62 1.00 4.26
N PRO A 34 9.82 1.75 5.04
CA PRO A 34 8.47 2.17 4.62
C PRO A 34 8.43 2.94 3.30
N ILE A 35 9.51 3.64 2.96
CA ILE A 35 9.66 4.38 1.71
C ILE A 35 9.70 3.45 0.49
N ASP A 36 10.20 2.22 0.65
CA ASP A 36 10.28 1.21 -0.41
C ASP A 36 8.88 0.74 -0.85
N LEU A 37 7.86 0.95 0.00
CA LEU A 37 6.47 0.59 -0.27
C LEU A 37 5.66 1.74 -0.91
N ILE A 38 6.26 2.91 -1.12
CA ILE A 38 5.58 4.09 -1.67
C ILE A 38 6.12 4.36 -3.08
N VAL A 39 5.23 4.25 -4.08
CA VAL A 39 5.58 4.50 -5.48
C VAL A 39 4.82 5.71 -6.03
N PHE A 40 5.50 6.50 -6.85
CA PHE A 40 4.84 7.54 -7.65
C PHE A 40 4.24 6.91 -8.89
N VAL A 41 2.90 6.83 -8.95
CA VAL A 41 2.22 6.48 -10.19
C VAL A 41 2.19 7.73 -11.07
N ASP A 42 3.07 7.80 -12.07
CA ASP A 42 2.98 8.85 -13.08
C ASP A 42 1.68 8.66 -13.87
N LYS A 43 0.78 9.65 -13.82
CA LYS A 43 -0.54 9.58 -14.49
C LYS A 43 -0.44 9.65 -16.02
N LYS A 44 0.77 9.62 -16.58
CA LYS A 44 1.06 9.71 -18.01
C LYS A 44 0.98 8.40 -18.80
N VAL A 45 0.47 7.31 -18.21
CA VAL A 45 0.14 6.10 -18.98
C VAL A 45 -1.38 5.93 -19.01
N LYS A 46 -2.01 6.71 -19.89
CA LYS A 46 -3.27 6.34 -20.52
C LYS A 46 -2.97 6.22 -22.01
N ASN A 47 -2.63 5.01 -22.44
CA ASN A 47 -2.75 4.62 -23.85
C ASN A 47 -4.22 4.33 -24.14
#